data_AF-A0A836L8M6-F1
#
_entry.id   AF-A0A836L8M6-F1
#
_cell.length_a   1.000
_cell.length_b   1.000
_cell.length_c   1.000
_cell.angle_alpha   90.00
_cell.angle_beta   90.00
_cell.angle_gamma   90.00
#
_symmetry.space_group_name_H-M   'P 1'
#
loop_
_entity.id
_entity.type
_entity.pdbx_description
1 polymer ?
#
loop_
_entity_poly.entity_id
_entity_poly.type
_entity_poly.pdbx_seq_one_letter_code
_entity_poly.pdbx_strand_id
1 'polypeptide(L)'
;MGYTRERTNRHFFVSRANAFFSRLPIARIQRALAMESIKKGHMKPWKHTKEQIIGSPITCNFEYNPRPVRLIGTVMDAHTEETSIKGGLKVYARNEEANMMLWIPAGNPKLKYEVTSAKGSFEHYLDERSKWDEAWLTGRARMK
;
A
#
# COMPACT_ATOMS: atom_id res chain seq x y z
N MET A 1 6.78 1.99 49.57
CA MET A 1 6.44 0.58 49.26
C MET A 1 6.04 0.50 47.80
N GLY A 2 6.64 -0.40 47.02
CA GLY A 2 6.23 -0.66 45.62
C GLY A 2 5.22 -1.80 45.58
N TYR A 3 3.96 -1.50 45.26
CA TYR A 3 2.85 -2.46 45.28
C TYR A 3 2.75 -3.33 44.03
N THR A 4 3.54 -3.06 42.99
CA THR A 4 3.53 -3.79 41.72
C THR A 4 4.95 -3.99 41.20
N ARG A 5 5.12 -4.95 40.29
CA ARG A 5 6.38 -5.22 39.60
C ARG A 5 6.14 -5.41 38.11
N GLU A 6 6.62 -4.46 37.32
CA GLU A 6 6.37 -4.37 35.87
C GLU A 6 7.18 -5.38 35.05
N ARG A 7 8.38 -5.74 35.51
CA ARG A 7 9.33 -6.57 34.74
C ARG A 7 9.38 -8.00 35.25
N THR A 8 9.16 -8.94 34.33
CA THR A 8 9.41 -10.37 34.55
C THR A 8 10.82 -10.75 34.11
N ASN A 9 11.54 -11.46 34.98
CA ASN A 9 12.86 -12.01 34.70
C ASN A 9 12.82 -13.55 34.64
N ARG A 10 11.63 -14.15 34.47
CA ARG A 10 11.50 -15.61 34.39
C ARG A 10 12.10 -16.09 33.08
N HIS A 11 12.83 -17.20 33.13
CA HIS A 11 13.58 -17.77 32.01
C HIS A 11 12.73 -17.85 30.72
N PHE A 12 11.49 -18.34 30.80
CA PHE A 12 10.59 -18.45 29.64
C PHE A 12 10.41 -17.15 28.84
N PHE A 13 10.32 -15.99 29.51
CA PHE A 13 10.12 -14.70 28.86
C PHE A 13 11.43 -14.02 28.45
N VAL A 14 12.51 -14.30 29.17
CA VAL A 14 13.84 -13.72 28.91
C VAL A 14 14.52 -14.43 27.75
N SER A 15 14.36 -15.76 27.67
CA SER A 15 14.94 -16.58 26.61
C SER A 15 14.38 -16.21 25.24
N ARG A 16 15.26 -16.17 24.22
CA ARG A 16 14.92 -15.83 22.84
C ARG A 16 15.18 -17.02 21.93
N ALA A 17 14.30 -17.22 20.96
CA ALA A 17 14.41 -18.29 19.97
C ALA A 17 15.07 -17.83 18.66
N ASN A 18 15.52 -16.56 18.56
CA ASN A 18 16.02 -15.96 17.32
C ASN A 18 17.14 -16.77 16.66
N ALA A 19 18.02 -17.42 17.44
CA ALA A 19 19.08 -18.30 16.94
C ALA A 19 18.54 -19.51 16.15
N PHE A 20 17.30 -19.93 16.41
CA PHE A 20 16.67 -21.07 15.74
C PHE A 20 15.79 -20.67 14.55
N PHE A 21 15.65 -19.37 14.23
CA PHE A 21 14.78 -18.90 13.14
C PHE A 21 15.23 -19.38 11.75
N SER A 22 16.51 -19.72 11.59
CA SER A 22 17.03 -20.34 10.36
C SER A 22 16.31 -21.64 10.00
N ARG A 23 15.71 -22.32 10.97
CA ARG A 23 14.92 -23.55 10.77
C ARG A 23 13.52 -23.30 10.20
N LEU A 24 13.01 -22.07 10.28
CA LEU A 24 11.68 -21.69 9.80
C LEU A 24 11.81 -20.77 8.57
N PRO A 25 11.42 -21.22 7.37
CA PRO A 25 11.62 -20.44 6.14
C PRO A 25 10.55 -19.36 5.96
N ILE A 26 10.56 -18.31 6.80
CA ILE A 26 9.54 -17.24 6.85
C ILE A 26 9.30 -16.61 5.47
N ALA A 27 10.36 -16.29 4.72
CA ALA A 27 10.22 -15.68 3.39
C ALA A 27 9.58 -16.62 2.34
N ARG A 28 9.73 -17.95 2.48
CA ARG A 28 9.02 -18.91 1.62
C ARG A 28 7.54 -18.98 1.97
N ILE A 29 7.21 -18.93 3.26
CA ILE A 29 5.82 -18.89 3.74
C ILE A 29 5.13 -17.62 3.24
N GLN A 30 5.78 -16.45 3.34
CA GLN A 30 5.21 -15.18 2.83
C GLN A 30 4.95 -15.23 1.32
N ARG A 31 5.86 -15.80 0.53
CA ARG A 31 5.64 -16.01 -0.91
C ARG A 31 4.50 -16.98 -1.19
N ALA A 32 4.37 -18.05 -0.40
CA ALA A 32 3.26 -19.00 -0.53
C ALA A 32 1.91 -18.32 -0.27
N LEU A 33 1.81 -17.45 0.76
CA LEU A 33 0.61 -16.67 1.03
C LEU A 33 0.29 -15.68 -0.10
N ALA A 34 1.31 -15.03 -0.66
CA ALA A 34 1.12 -14.16 -1.83
C ALA A 34 0.56 -14.95 -3.03
N MET A 35 1.14 -16.13 -3.32
CA MET A 35 0.65 -17.01 -4.40
C MET A 35 -0.78 -17.51 -4.16
N GLU A 36 -1.15 -17.81 -2.91
CA GLU A 36 -2.52 -18.18 -2.58
C GLU A 36 -3.49 -17.02 -2.86
N SER A 37 -3.12 -15.80 -2.49
CA SER A 37 -3.92 -14.61 -2.77
C SER A 37 -4.07 -14.33 -4.27
N ILE A 38 -3.03 -14.62 -5.06
CA ILE A 38 -3.08 -14.53 -6.52
C ILE A 38 -4.04 -15.59 -7.09
N LYS A 39 -3.94 -16.84 -6.61
CA LYS A 39 -4.81 -17.93 -7.04
C LYS A 39 -6.29 -17.65 -6.74
N LYS A 40 -6.59 -16.97 -5.63
CA LYS A 40 -7.95 -16.51 -5.27
C LYS A 40 -8.41 -15.29 -6.08
N GLY A 41 -7.54 -14.68 -6.90
CA GLY A 41 -7.87 -13.50 -7.71
C GLY A 41 -7.97 -12.19 -6.92
N HIS A 42 -7.47 -12.15 -5.67
CA HIS A 42 -7.50 -10.93 -4.86
C HIS A 42 -6.41 -9.92 -5.25
N MET A 43 -5.34 -10.38 -5.91
CA MET A 43 -4.27 -9.55 -6.46
C MET A 43 -3.70 -10.22 -7.72
N LYS A 44 -3.12 -9.44 -8.63
CA LYS A 44 -2.33 -9.96 -9.76
C LYS A 44 -0.84 -9.88 -9.40
N PRO A 45 0.02 -10.77 -9.92
CA PRO A 45 1.46 -10.63 -9.73
C PRO A 45 1.98 -9.35 -10.39
N TRP A 46 2.91 -8.68 -9.72
CA TRP A 46 3.69 -7.55 -10.22
C TRP A 46 5.19 -7.73 -9.96
N LYS A 47 5.98 -7.11 -10.83
CA LYS A 47 7.42 -6.89 -10.69
C LYS A 47 7.79 -5.63 -11.45
N HIS A 48 8.18 -4.57 -10.73
CA HIS A 48 8.55 -3.28 -11.29
C HIS A 48 9.52 -2.55 -10.35
N THR A 49 10.37 -1.67 -10.87
CA THR A 49 11.09 -0.71 -10.02
C THR A 49 10.23 0.52 -9.75
N LYS A 50 10.64 1.37 -8.81
CA LYS A 50 9.90 2.61 -8.50
C LYS A 50 9.86 3.56 -9.70
N GLU A 51 10.97 3.72 -10.38
CA GLU A 51 11.11 4.60 -11.55
C GLU A 51 10.19 4.14 -12.70
N GLN A 52 9.96 2.83 -12.82
CA GLN A 52 9.13 2.25 -13.87
C GLN A 52 7.64 2.41 -13.61
N ILE A 53 7.19 2.38 -12.35
CA ILE A 53 5.75 2.41 -12.01
C ILE A 53 5.23 3.80 -11.67
N ILE A 54 6.04 4.66 -11.05
CA ILE A 54 5.60 5.98 -10.61
C ILE A 54 5.10 6.80 -11.81
N GLY A 55 3.98 7.50 -11.63
CA GLY A 55 3.32 8.25 -12.69
C GLY A 55 2.43 7.40 -13.60
N SER A 56 2.33 6.08 -13.38
CA SER A 56 1.40 5.25 -14.15
C SER A 56 -0.04 5.58 -13.77
N PRO A 57 -0.97 5.69 -14.74
CA PRO A 57 -2.39 5.71 -14.45
C PRO A 57 -2.84 4.39 -13.86
N ILE A 58 -3.72 4.47 -12.87
CA ILE A 58 -4.32 3.34 -12.16
C ILE A 58 -5.82 3.54 -12.08
N THR A 59 -6.56 2.49 -12.40
CA THR A 59 -8.02 2.44 -12.23
C THR A 59 -8.33 1.68 -10.95
N CYS A 60 -9.05 2.33 -10.03
CA CYS A 60 -9.48 1.75 -8.76
C CYS A 60 -11.00 1.56 -8.78
N ASN A 61 -11.45 0.35 -8.45
CA ASN A 61 -12.86 0.00 -8.32
C ASN A 61 -13.09 -0.57 -6.93
N PHE A 62 -13.77 0.21 -6.07
CA PHE A 62 -14.05 -0.18 -4.70
C PHE A 62 -15.51 -0.62 -4.57
N GLU A 63 -15.70 -1.87 -4.16
CA GLU A 63 -17.01 -2.52 -4.02
C GLU A 63 -17.75 -2.04 -2.77
N TYR A 64 -18.20 -0.78 -2.82
CA TYR A 64 -19.09 -0.17 -1.84
C TYR A 64 -20.55 -0.19 -2.31
N ASN A 65 -21.47 -0.16 -1.35
CA ASN A 65 -22.90 -0.01 -1.58
C ASN A 65 -23.31 1.46 -1.39
N PRO A 66 -24.35 1.97 -2.10
CA PRO A 66 -25.18 1.29 -3.10
C PRO A 66 -24.54 1.21 -4.49
N ARG A 67 -23.49 2.00 -4.74
CA ARG A 67 -22.78 2.04 -6.03
C ARG A 67 -21.27 1.91 -5.78
N PRO A 68 -20.56 1.06 -6.53
CA PRO A 68 -19.12 0.94 -6.39
C PRO A 68 -18.44 2.26 -6.78
N VAL A 69 -17.42 2.63 -6.01
CA VAL A 69 -16.65 3.85 -6.23
C VAL A 69 -15.58 3.55 -7.28
N ARG A 70 -15.63 4.27 -8.41
CA ARG A 70 -14.65 4.14 -9.50
C ARG A 70 -13.81 5.41 -9.54
N LEU A 71 -12.51 5.24 -9.40
CA LEU A 71 -11.54 6.34 -9.42
C LEU A 71 -10.48 6.04 -10.47
N ILE A 72 -10.00 7.11 -11.10
CA ILE A 72 -8.79 7.09 -11.91
C ILE A 72 -7.78 7.97 -11.19
N GLY A 73 -6.57 7.45 -11.01
CA GLY A 73 -5.51 8.17 -10.34
C GLY A 73 -4.16 7.87 -10.92
N THR A 74 -3.14 8.44 -10.31
CA THR A 74 -1.73 8.28 -10.66
C THR A 74 -1.00 7.59 -9.51
N VAL A 75 -0.14 6.63 -9.83
CA VAL A 75 0.73 5.99 -8.83
C VAL A 75 1.77 6.99 -8.34
N MET A 76 1.75 7.28 -7.04
CA MET A 76 2.65 8.23 -6.39
C MET A 76 3.84 7.54 -5.72
N ASP A 77 3.65 6.32 -5.24
CA ASP A 77 4.71 5.47 -4.66
C ASP A 77 4.24 4.01 -4.62
N ALA A 78 5.20 3.10 -4.55
CA ALA A 78 4.97 1.67 -4.37
C ALA A 78 5.81 1.16 -3.20
N HIS A 79 5.20 0.35 -2.33
CA HIS A 79 5.90 -0.17 -1.15
C HIS A 79 6.92 -1.26 -1.49
N THR A 80 6.57 -2.17 -2.41
CA THR A 80 7.41 -3.30 -2.80
C THR A 80 7.54 -3.39 -4.32
N GLU A 81 8.74 -3.73 -4.78
CA GLU A 81 9.03 -3.92 -6.21
C GLU A 81 8.46 -5.23 -6.75
N GLU A 82 8.50 -6.28 -5.93
CA GLU A 82 7.92 -7.58 -6.24
C GLU A 82 6.64 -7.84 -5.44
N THR A 83 5.85 -8.79 -5.94
CA THR A 83 4.60 -9.22 -5.34
C THR A 83 4.80 -9.69 -3.90
N SER A 84 4.03 -9.10 -2.99
CA SER A 84 4.09 -9.43 -1.56
C SER A 84 2.75 -9.15 -0.89
N ILE A 85 2.42 -9.93 0.14
CA ILE A 85 1.28 -9.67 1.02
C ILE A 85 1.40 -8.34 1.79
N LYS A 86 2.62 -7.79 1.88
CA LYS A 86 2.90 -6.47 2.48
C LYS A 86 2.94 -5.36 1.44
N GLY A 87 2.64 -5.67 0.18
CA GLY A 87 2.58 -4.69 -0.89
C GLY A 87 1.53 -3.61 -0.64
N GLY A 88 1.63 -2.53 -1.39
CA GLY A 88 0.69 -1.42 -1.34
C GLY A 88 1.10 -0.35 -2.33
N LEU A 89 0.10 0.36 -2.85
CA LEU A 89 0.28 1.47 -3.78
C LEU A 89 -0.30 2.74 -3.19
N LYS A 90 0.48 3.82 -3.28
CA LYS A 90 0.00 5.17 -3.03
C LYS A 90 -0.57 5.72 -4.31
N VAL A 91 -1.81 6.18 -4.28
CA VAL A 91 -2.54 6.67 -5.45
C VAL A 91 -3.05 8.06 -5.16
N TYR A 92 -2.75 9.00 -6.05
CA TYR A 92 -3.43 10.28 -6.06
C TYR A 92 -4.60 10.20 -7.06
N ALA A 93 -5.82 10.33 -6.56
CA ALA A 93 -7.01 10.39 -7.38
C ALA A 93 -7.66 11.77 -7.26
N ARG A 94 -8.07 12.32 -8.40
CA ARG A 94 -8.74 13.61 -8.49
C ARG A 94 -10.10 13.43 -9.13
N ASN A 95 -11.12 13.96 -8.46
CA ASN A 95 -12.47 14.09 -8.97
C ASN A 95 -12.81 15.58 -9.15
N GLU A 96 -13.98 15.88 -9.72
CA GLU A 96 -14.44 17.25 -10.01
C GLU A 96 -14.28 18.23 -8.84
N GLU A 97 -14.57 17.77 -7.62
CA GLU A 97 -14.54 18.61 -6.41
C GLU A 97 -13.61 18.09 -5.30
N ALA A 98 -12.95 16.94 -5.51
CA ALA A 98 -12.22 16.25 -4.46
C ALA A 98 -10.84 15.77 -4.91
N ASN A 99 -9.81 16.16 -4.16
CA ASN A 99 -8.45 15.66 -4.29
C ASN A 99 -8.20 14.67 -3.14
N MET A 100 -7.84 13.43 -3.46
CA MET A 100 -7.60 12.41 -2.44
C MET A 100 -6.31 11.64 -2.69
N MET A 101 -5.49 11.55 -1.65
CA MET A 101 -4.28 10.72 -1.62
C MET A 101 -4.57 9.45 -0.82
N LEU A 102 -4.64 8.31 -1.51
CA LEU A 102 -5.03 7.03 -0.95
C LEU A 102 -3.83 6.09 -0.84
N TRP A 103 -3.82 5.26 0.19
CA TRP A 103 -2.93 4.09 0.28
C TRP A 103 -3.76 2.83 0.15
N ILE A 104 -3.58 2.09 -0.94
CA ILE A 104 -4.37 0.91 -1.25
C ILE A 104 -3.51 -0.34 -0.97
N PRO A 105 -3.89 -1.19 0.00
CA PRO A 105 -3.17 -2.42 0.28
C PRO A 105 -3.44 -3.48 -0.79
N ALA A 106 -2.44 -4.31 -1.08
CA ALA A 106 -2.61 -5.44 -1.99
C ALA A 106 -3.49 -6.54 -1.37
N GLY A 107 -4.29 -7.22 -2.19
CA GLY A 107 -4.98 -8.46 -1.80
C GLY A 107 -6.32 -8.28 -1.08
N ASN A 108 -6.85 -7.05 -1.00
CA ASN A 108 -8.20 -6.84 -0.50
C ASN A 108 -9.22 -7.15 -1.63
N PRO A 109 -10.17 -8.08 -1.43
CA PRO A 109 -11.11 -8.47 -2.47
C PRO A 109 -12.08 -7.36 -2.91
N LYS A 110 -12.34 -6.37 -2.04
CA LYS A 110 -13.24 -5.23 -2.33
C LYS A 110 -12.53 -4.03 -2.92
N LEU A 111 -11.21 -3.90 -2.75
CA LEU A 111 -10.43 -2.75 -3.22
C LEU A 111 -9.63 -3.16 -4.46
N LYS A 112 -10.34 -3.36 -5.57
CA LYS A 112 -9.71 -3.78 -6.81
C LYS A 112 -9.01 -2.59 -7.45
N TYR A 113 -7.76 -2.78 -7.85
CA TYR A 113 -7.03 -1.78 -8.62
C TYR A 113 -6.28 -2.45 -9.76
N GLU A 114 -6.16 -1.75 -10.87
CA GLU A 114 -5.41 -2.20 -12.04
C GLU A 114 -4.59 -1.03 -12.57
N VAL A 115 -3.27 -1.23 -12.65
CA VAL A 115 -2.38 -0.28 -13.33
C VAL A 115 -2.62 -0.49 -14.82
N THR A 116 -3.16 0.53 -15.48
CA THR A 116 -3.63 0.41 -16.87
C THR A 116 -2.53 0.65 -17.89
N SER A 117 -1.50 1.41 -17.51
CA SER A 117 -0.32 1.61 -18.34
C SER A 117 0.76 0.57 -18.08
N ALA A 118 1.43 0.13 -19.13
CA ALA A 118 2.61 -0.73 -19.03
C ALA A 118 3.87 0.02 -18.52
N LYS A 119 3.86 1.36 -18.55
CA LYS A 119 4.97 2.22 -18.13
C LYS A 119 4.48 3.45 -17.36
N GLY A 120 5.25 3.87 -16.38
CA GLY A 120 5.10 5.16 -15.70
C GLY A 120 5.63 6.32 -16.54
N SER A 121 5.17 7.51 -16.22
CA SER A 121 5.71 8.77 -16.74
C SER A 121 6.15 9.63 -15.56
N PHE A 122 7.46 9.84 -15.44
CA PHE A 122 8.01 10.59 -14.31
C PHE A 122 7.63 12.07 -14.37
N GLU A 123 7.55 12.66 -15.57
CA GLU A 123 7.06 14.03 -15.76
C GLU A 123 5.60 14.16 -15.28
N HIS A 124 4.73 13.22 -15.70
CA HIS A 124 3.34 13.19 -15.24
C HIS A 124 3.23 13.04 -13.71
N TYR A 125 4.11 12.24 -13.10
CA TYR A 125 4.19 12.15 -11.65
C TYR A 125 4.55 13.48 -10.98
N LEU A 126 5.54 14.22 -11.50
CA LEU A 126 5.94 15.50 -10.94
C LEU A 126 4.79 16.53 -11.02
N ASP A 127 4.07 16.55 -12.14
CA ASP A 127 2.90 17.40 -12.33
C ASP A 127 1.78 17.06 -11.35
N GLU A 128 1.43 15.78 -11.23
CA GLU A 128 0.39 15.32 -10.31
C GLU A 128 0.77 15.52 -8.84
N ARG A 129 2.05 15.39 -8.50
CA ARG A 129 2.57 15.72 -7.18
C ARG A 129 2.43 17.21 -6.88
N SER A 130 2.80 18.07 -7.82
CA SER A 130 2.69 19.52 -7.65
C SER A 130 1.23 19.94 -7.42
N LYS A 131 0.28 19.38 -8.18
CA LYS A 131 -1.16 19.60 -8.00
C LYS A 131 -1.64 19.15 -6.63
N TRP A 132 -1.19 17.99 -6.15
CA TRP A 132 -1.54 17.52 -4.80
C TRP A 132 -0.98 18.46 -3.72
N ASP A 133 0.27 18.87 -3.84
CA ASP A 133 0.93 19.73 -2.85
C ASP A 133 0.23 21.10 -2.78
N GLU A 134 -0.14 21.69 -3.91
CA GLU A 134 -0.92 22.93 -3.98
C GLU A 134 -2.33 22.76 -3.38
N ALA A 135 -3.06 21.71 -3.77
CA ALA A 135 -4.39 21.41 -3.24
C ALA A 135 -4.37 21.18 -1.72
N TRP A 136 -3.35 20.51 -1.21
CA TRP A 136 -3.19 20.24 0.21
C TRP A 136 -2.92 21.53 1.01
N LEU A 137 -2.07 22.41 0.48
CA LEU A 137 -1.76 23.69 1.12
C LEU A 137 -2.94 24.67 1.10
N THR A 138 -3.73 24.67 0.03
CA THR A 138 -4.91 25.53 -0.14
C THR A 138 -6.14 25.03 0.62
N GLY A 139 -6.30 23.71 0.78
CA GLY A 139 -7.41 23.10 1.52
C GLY A 139 -7.40 23.39 3.02
N ARG A 140 -6.28 23.87 3.58
CA ARG A 140 -6.23 24.31 4.98
C ARG A 140 -7.01 25.62 5.15
N ALA A 141 -8.11 25.57 5.90
CA ALA A 141 -8.85 26.77 6.29
C ALA A 141 -7.90 27.77 6.97
N ARG A 142 -7.76 28.95 6.36
CA ARG A 142 -7.01 30.07 6.95
C ARG A 142 -7.98 30.88 7.78
N MET A 143 -7.79 30.91 9.09
CA MET A 143 -8.45 31.92 9.93
C MET A 143 -7.86 33.28 9.55
N LYS A 144 -8.74 34.22 9.17
CA LYS A 144 -8.38 35.63 8.98
C LYS A 144 -8.22 36.31 10.32
#